data_AF-E9SCV9-F1
#
_entry.id   AF-E9SCV9-F1
#
_cell.length_a   1.000
_cell.length_b   1.000
_cell.length_c   1.000
_cell.angle_alpha   90.00
_cell.angle_beta   90.00
_cell.angle_gamma   90.00
#
_symmetry.space_group_name_H-M   'P 1'
#
loop_
_entity.id
_entity.type
_entity.pdbx_description
1 polymer ?
#
loop_
_entity_poly.entity_id
_entity_poly.type
_entity_poly.pdbx_seq_one_letter_code
_entity_poly.pdbx_strand_id
1 'polypeptide(L)'
;MTVTISGGEISVTSRDDGINCAGGSDTGSDMRMGRDAFAAQEGVFLKITGGTLNVDSGGDGLDSNGDLIIEGGLIYVSGPENSGNGSVDHNGSASITGGTIIASGAIGMEEMFEEDGTTQCAVCYDFTQSFPADTEFTVTDSDGNVLLTFTNQKTWQGVIFSCPEFVQGESYTVSAGDESETITLDSVITSNSTGGMGGFGGGMHDGNGGMGGWRDGGF
;
A
#
# COMPACT_ATOMS: atom_id res chain seq x y z
N MET A 1 -10.93 -17.46 -2.90
CA MET A 1 -11.90 -16.48 -3.40
C MET A 1 -11.14 -15.51 -4.29
N THR A 2 -11.74 -15.02 -5.37
CA THR A 2 -11.04 -14.12 -6.30
C THR A 2 -11.98 -13.01 -6.75
N VAL A 3 -11.47 -11.78 -6.82
CA VAL A 3 -12.19 -10.65 -7.41
C VAL A 3 -11.39 -10.11 -8.58
N THR A 4 -12.06 -9.85 -9.70
CA THR A 4 -11.46 -9.18 -10.85
C THR A 4 -12.31 -7.99 -11.26
N ILE A 5 -11.71 -6.80 -11.27
CA ILE A 5 -12.33 -5.57 -11.75
C ILE A 5 -11.67 -5.22 -13.09
N SER A 6 -12.47 -5.29 -14.16
CA SER A 6 -11.99 -5.03 -15.54
C SER A 6 -12.53 -3.76 -16.18
N GLY A 7 -13.39 -3.03 -15.46
CA GLY A 7 -13.99 -1.81 -15.96
C GLY A 7 -15.22 -1.40 -15.15
N GLY A 8 -15.83 -0.29 -15.56
CA GLY A 8 -16.98 0.31 -14.88
C GLY A 8 -16.58 1.41 -13.89
N GLU A 9 -17.59 2.02 -13.29
CA GLU A 9 -17.44 2.98 -12.19
C GLU A 9 -18.05 2.32 -10.95
N ILE A 10 -17.20 2.03 -9.96
CA ILE A 10 -17.54 1.26 -8.77
C ILE A 10 -17.27 2.14 -7.56
N SER A 11 -18.25 2.29 -6.69
CA SER A 11 -18.10 2.95 -5.40
C SER A 11 -18.52 2.00 -4.29
N VAL A 12 -17.62 1.79 -3.33
CA VAL A 12 -17.81 0.90 -2.18
C VAL A 12 -17.70 1.71 -0.91
N THR A 13 -18.71 1.62 -0.05
CA THR A 13 -18.66 2.13 1.32
C THR A 13 -18.91 0.97 2.27
N SER A 14 -17.93 0.67 3.11
CA SER A 14 -17.95 -0.46 4.04
C SER A 14 -17.64 0.00 5.46
N ARG A 15 -18.17 -0.74 6.45
CA ARG A 15 -17.81 -0.55 7.86
C ARG A 15 -16.60 -1.37 8.27
N ASP A 16 -16.25 -2.33 7.44
CA ASP A 16 -15.14 -3.25 7.57
C ASP A 16 -14.28 -3.06 6.32
N ASP A 17 -13.80 -4.12 5.71
CA ASP A 17 -12.98 -4.03 4.50
C ASP A 17 -13.77 -3.53 3.28
N GLY A 18 -13.06 -2.83 2.39
CA GLY A 18 -13.60 -2.31 1.14
C GLY A 18 -13.79 -3.40 0.10
N ILE A 19 -12.70 -3.83 -0.53
CA ILE A 19 -12.68 -5.01 -1.40
C ILE A 19 -11.96 -6.12 -0.66
N ASN A 20 -12.71 -7.11 -0.17
CA ASN A 20 -12.17 -8.21 0.60
C ASN A 20 -12.06 -9.47 -0.29
N CYS A 21 -10.84 -9.99 -0.41
CA CYS A 21 -10.51 -11.28 -0.98
C CYS A 21 -9.90 -12.21 0.08
N ALA A 22 -10.60 -12.39 1.21
CA ALA A 22 -10.23 -13.25 2.32
C ALA A 22 -11.10 -14.51 2.40
N GLY A 23 -10.49 -15.63 2.74
CA GLY A 23 -11.20 -16.87 3.05
C GLY A 23 -11.53 -16.95 4.54
N GLY A 24 -12.78 -16.68 4.92
CA GLY A 24 -13.26 -16.81 6.30
C GLY A 24 -14.52 -15.98 6.50
N SER A 25 -15.55 -16.52 7.14
CA SER A 25 -16.67 -15.71 7.61
C SER A 25 -16.57 -15.73 9.14
N ASP A 26 -16.46 -14.56 9.76
CA ASP A 26 -16.45 -14.39 11.22
C ASP A 26 -17.72 -14.90 11.91
N THR A 27 -18.71 -15.38 11.15
CA THR A 27 -19.91 -16.03 11.69
C THR A 27 -19.66 -17.45 12.21
N GLY A 28 -18.42 -17.94 12.18
CA GLY A 28 -18.06 -19.34 12.39
C GLY A 28 -17.49 -19.75 13.75
N SER A 29 -18.10 -19.39 14.88
CA SER A 29 -17.88 -19.96 16.25
C SER A 29 -16.43 -20.02 16.78
N ASP A 30 -16.21 -19.41 17.95
CA ASP A 30 -14.96 -19.30 18.74
C ASP A 30 -14.17 -20.61 19.08
N MET A 31 -14.49 -21.75 18.47
CA MET A 31 -13.89 -23.05 18.81
C MET A 31 -13.48 -23.91 17.60
N ARG A 32 -12.92 -23.31 16.54
CA ARG A 32 -12.15 -24.09 15.55
C ARG A 32 -10.65 -23.90 15.76
N MET A 33 -9.97 -25.01 16.04
CA MET A 33 -8.53 -25.13 15.83
C MET A 33 -8.25 -24.91 14.34
N GLY A 34 -7.55 -23.83 14.02
CA GLY A 34 -7.37 -23.35 12.65
C GLY A 34 -7.78 -21.88 12.54
N ARG A 35 -7.17 -21.03 13.37
CA ARG A 35 -7.21 -19.56 13.21
C ARG A 35 -6.95 -19.23 11.74
N ASP A 36 -7.59 -18.18 11.24
CA ASP A 36 -7.14 -17.53 10.01
C ASP A 36 -5.64 -17.30 10.16
N ALA A 37 -4.89 -18.08 9.38
CA ALA A 37 -3.47 -17.87 9.31
C ALA A 37 -3.34 -16.57 8.52
N PHE A 38 -2.69 -15.57 9.11
CA PHE A 38 -2.13 -14.40 8.42
C PHE A 38 -1.05 -14.83 7.42
N ALA A 39 -1.38 -15.78 6.56
CA ALA A 39 -0.51 -16.47 5.64
C ALA A 39 -1.22 -16.55 4.30
N ALA A 40 -0.45 -16.34 3.23
CA ALA A 40 -0.95 -16.39 1.87
C ALA A 40 -1.79 -17.64 1.59
N GLN A 41 -2.98 -17.44 1.05
CA GLN A 41 -3.87 -18.49 0.57
C GLN A 41 -3.66 -18.66 -0.94
N GLU A 42 -3.15 -19.83 -1.35
CA GLU A 42 -2.89 -20.14 -2.75
C GLU A 42 -4.16 -20.01 -3.62
N GLY A 43 -4.07 -19.27 -4.73
CA GLY A 43 -5.17 -19.07 -5.68
C GLY A 43 -6.24 -18.06 -5.23
N VAL A 44 -5.98 -17.30 -4.16
CA VAL A 44 -6.77 -16.14 -3.75
C VAL A 44 -6.13 -14.88 -4.33
N PHE A 45 -6.92 -13.97 -4.90
CA PHE A 45 -6.40 -12.69 -5.38
C PHE A 45 -7.47 -11.62 -5.56
N LEU A 46 -7.03 -10.37 -5.44
CA LEU A 46 -7.69 -9.19 -5.97
C LEU A 46 -6.93 -8.70 -7.21
N LYS A 47 -7.60 -8.65 -8.36
CA LYS A 47 -7.03 -8.15 -9.61
C LYS A 47 -7.81 -6.96 -10.18
N ILE A 48 -7.13 -5.86 -10.47
CA ILE A 48 -7.71 -4.67 -11.10
C ILE A 48 -6.99 -4.40 -12.42
N THR A 49 -7.74 -4.32 -13.51
CA THR A 49 -7.20 -4.16 -14.87
C THR A 49 -7.74 -2.91 -15.58
N GLY A 50 -8.75 -2.25 -15.01
CA GLY A 50 -9.38 -1.07 -15.59
C GLY A 50 -10.61 -0.62 -14.80
N GLY A 51 -11.20 0.50 -15.24
CA GLY A 51 -12.34 1.13 -14.58
C GLY A 51 -11.93 2.17 -13.54
N THR A 52 -12.93 2.75 -12.88
CA THR A 52 -12.76 3.66 -11.74
C THR A 52 -13.30 2.97 -10.49
N LEU A 53 -12.49 2.89 -9.45
CA LEU A 53 -12.83 2.30 -8.16
C LEU A 53 -12.66 3.34 -7.06
N ASN A 54 -13.73 3.64 -6.33
CA ASN A 54 -13.72 4.48 -5.14
C ASN A 54 -14.07 3.60 -3.93
N VAL A 55 -13.19 3.52 -2.95
CA VAL A 55 -13.37 2.73 -1.73
C VAL A 55 -13.34 3.65 -0.52
N ASP A 56 -14.33 3.50 0.36
CA ASP A 56 -14.37 4.07 1.71
C ASP A 56 -14.60 2.91 2.68
N SER A 57 -13.57 2.54 3.43
CA SER A 57 -13.57 1.35 4.29
C SER A 57 -13.36 1.71 5.76
N GLY A 58 -13.96 0.93 6.67
CA GLY A 58 -13.68 1.04 8.11
C GLY A 58 -12.51 0.17 8.56
N GLY A 59 -12.34 -0.98 7.90
CA GLY A 59 -11.19 -1.88 7.94
C GLY A 59 -10.31 -1.68 6.70
N ASP A 60 -9.74 -2.77 6.19
CA ASP A 60 -8.76 -2.71 5.10
C ASP A 60 -9.37 -2.19 3.81
N GLY A 61 -8.63 -1.36 3.08
CA GLY A 61 -9.13 -0.76 1.85
C GLY A 61 -9.26 -1.76 0.72
N LEU A 62 -8.11 -2.20 0.22
CA LEU A 62 -7.95 -3.34 -0.68
C LEU A 62 -7.33 -4.47 0.14
N ASP A 63 -8.09 -5.53 0.38
CA ASP A 63 -7.64 -6.68 1.17
C ASP A 63 -7.60 -7.94 0.31
N SER A 64 -6.47 -8.63 0.32
CA SER A 64 -6.42 -10.02 -0.11
C SER A 64 -5.64 -10.93 0.83
N ASN A 65 -6.27 -12.02 1.27
CA ASN A 65 -5.51 -13.14 1.86
C ASN A 65 -4.61 -13.89 0.84
N GLY A 66 -4.49 -13.41 -0.40
CA GLY A 66 -3.55 -13.89 -1.40
C GLY A 66 -2.95 -12.71 -2.15
N ASP A 67 -2.92 -12.74 -3.48
CA ASP A 67 -2.21 -11.73 -4.27
C ASP A 67 -3.04 -10.46 -4.53
N LEU A 68 -2.37 -9.31 -4.55
CA LEU A 68 -2.92 -8.04 -5.06
C LEU A 68 -2.25 -7.67 -6.38
N ILE A 69 -3.05 -7.54 -7.44
CA ILE A 69 -2.53 -7.32 -8.80
C ILE A 69 -3.21 -6.11 -9.43
N ILE A 70 -2.44 -5.05 -9.70
CA ILE A 70 -2.94 -3.85 -10.39
C ILE A 70 -2.24 -3.69 -11.74
N GLU A 71 -3.01 -3.84 -12.82
CA GLU A 71 -2.54 -3.67 -14.21
C GLU A 71 -3.14 -2.42 -14.88
N GLY A 72 -4.11 -1.77 -14.24
CA GLY A 72 -4.79 -0.60 -14.76
C GLY A 72 -5.92 -0.11 -13.86
N GLY A 73 -6.58 0.95 -14.30
CA GLY A 73 -7.71 1.58 -13.60
C GLY A 73 -7.33 2.87 -12.90
N LEU A 74 -8.36 3.55 -12.37
CA LEU A 74 -8.25 4.73 -11.53
C LEU A 74 -8.83 4.40 -10.16
N ILE A 75 -7.98 4.27 -9.16
CA ILE A 75 -8.30 3.68 -7.87
C ILE A 75 -8.08 4.71 -6.76
N TYR A 76 -9.13 5.00 -6.01
CA TYR A 76 -9.09 5.86 -4.84
C TYR A 76 -9.55 5.08 -3.62
N VAL A 77 -8.75 5.09 -2.56
CA VAL A 77 -9.06 4.40 -1.30
C VAL A 77 -8.95 5.39 -0.14
N SER A 78 -10.09 5.66 0.49
CA SER A 78 -10.22 6.28 1.80
C SER A 78 -10.24 5.16 2.85
N GLY A 79 -9.05 4.77 3.28
CA GLY A 79 -8.82 3.65 4.18
C GLY A 79 -9.18 3.92 5.65
N PRO A 80 -8.75 3.02 6.55
CA PRO A 80 -9.13 3.05 7.96
C PRO A 80 -8.51 4.23 8.70
N GLU A 81 -9.21 4.72 9.74
CA GLU A 81 -8.68 5.74 10.67
C GLU A 81 -7.95 5.09 11.88
N ASN A 82 -7.78 3.77 11.86
CA ASN A 82 -7.19 2.99 12.93
C ASN A 82 -5.92 2.28 12.45
N SER A 83 -4.92 2.19 13.32
CA SER A 83 -3.61 1.58 13.02
C SER A 83 -3.60 0.04 12.99
N GLY A 84 -4.76 -0.60 13.11
CA GLY A 84 -4.89 -2.06 13.11
C GLY A 84 -5.26 -2.64 11.74
N ASN A 85 -5.33 -1.79 10.71
CA ASN A 85 -5.73 -2.09 9.33
C ASN A 85 -4.90 -1.19 8.39
N GLY A 86 -4.82 -1.55 7.11
CA GLY A 86 -4.14 -0.83 6.04
C GLY A 86 -5.08 -0.29 4.96
N SER A 87 -4.67 0.76 4.25
CA SER A 87 -5.38 1.17 3.03
C SER A 87 -5.19 0.16 1.88
N VAL A 88 -4.10 -0.61 1.96
CA VAL A 88 -3.79 -1.79 1.16
C VAL A 88 -3.27 -2.85 2.14
N ASP A 89 -3.81 -4.06 2.05
CA ASP A 89 -3.39 -5.23 2.81
C ASP A 89 -3.39 -6.47 1.89
N HIS A 90 -2.33 -7.27 1.99
CA HIS A 90 -2.25 -8.54 1.29
C HIS A 90 -1.37 -9.54 2.05
N ASN A 91 -1.79 -10.81 2.08
CA ASN A 91 -0.97 -11.88 2.66
C ASN A 91 -0.04 -12.56 1.64
N GLY A 92 -0.35 -12.41 0.34
CA GLY A 92 0.43 -12.93 -0.79
C GLY A 92 1.33 -11.85 -1.41
N SER A 93 1.59 -11.96 -2.71
CA SER A 93 2.39 -10.97 -3.44
C SER A 93 1.56 -9.77 -3.87
N ALA A 94 2.15 -8.57 -3.89
CA ALA A 94 1.52 -7.39 -4.46
C ALA A 94 2.34 -6.75 -5.56
N SER A 95 1.70 -6.46 -6.71
CA SER A 95 2.35 -5.85 -7.85
C SER A 95 1.50 -4.79 -8.54
N ILE A 96 2.18 -3.77 -9.10
CA ILE A 96 1.57 -2.75 -9.95
C ILE A 96 2.34 -2.56 -11.26
N THR A 97 1.62 -2.64 -12.37
CA THR A 97 2.17 -2.54 -13.73
C THR A 97 1.48 -1.50 -14.60
N GLY A 98 0.41 -0.88 -14.08
CA GLY A 98 -0.34 0.14 -14.80
C GLY A 98 -1.44 0.78 -13.95
N GLY A 99 -1.96 1.91 -14.44
CA GLY A 99 -3.09 2.61 -13.82
C GLY A 99 -2.66 3.66 -12.80
N THR A 100 -3.64 4.22 -12.11
CA THR A 100 -3.45 5.24 -11.07
C THR A 100 -4.07 4.74 -9.78
N ILE A 101 -3.32 4.80 -8.68
CA ILE A 101 -3.84 4.53 -7.34
C ILE A 101 -3.45 5.68 -6.40
N ILE A 102 -4.40 6.09 -5.56
CA ILE A 102 -4.16 6.88 -4.35
C ILE A 102 -4.94 6.21 -3.22
N ALA A 103 -4.23 5.56 -2.30
CA ALA A 103 -4.80 4.88 -1.15
C ALA A 103 -4.26 5.50 0.12
N SER A 104 -5.12 6.08 0.95
CA SER A 104 -4.71 6.84 2.13
C SER A 104 -5.44 6.37 3.37
N GLY A 105 -4.76 6.35 4.52
CA GLY A 105 -5.31 5.85 5.78
C GLY A 105 -4.40 6.15 6.97
N ALA A 106 -4.74 5.61 8.13
CA ALA A 106 -3.85 5.59 9.28
C ALA A 106 -2.58 4.77 8.98
N ILE A 107 -1.50 5.08 9.70
CA ILE A 107 -0.26 4.30 9.69
C ILE A 107 -0.24 3.27 10.84
N GLY A 108 0.49 2.17 10.67
CA GLY A 108 0.70 1.09 11.64
C GLY A 108 0.75 -0.31 11.02
N MET A 109 -0.21 -0.66 10.18
CA MET A 109 -0.37 -1.99 9.57
C MET A 109 -0.58 -1.94 8.05
N GLU A 110 -0.28 -0.81 7.41
CA GLU A 110 -0.27 -0.69 5.97
C GLU A 110 0.80 -1.60 5.34
N GLU A 111 0.38 -2.32 4.30
CA GLU A 111 1.28 -3.03 3.39
C GLU A 111 1.44 -2.26 2.08
N MET A 112 2.34 -2.72 1.21
CA MET A 112 2.60 -2.10 -0.09
C MET A 112 3.06 -3.15 -1.11
N PHE A 113 2.88 -2.83 -2.39
CA PHE A 113 3.54 -3.49 -3.52
C PHE A 113 5.02 -3.83 -3.30
N GLU A 114 5.43 -4.95 -3.87
CA GLU A 114 6.80 -5.46 -3.87
C GLU A 114 7.53 -5.05 -5.15
N GLU A 115 8.87 -5.12 -5.15
CA GLU A 115 9.66 -4.89 -6.37
C GLU A 115 9.43 -5.98 -7.43
N ASP A 116 9.26 -7.24 -7.01
CA ASP A 116 9.05 -8.35 -7.93
C ASP A 116 7.66 -8.24 -8.60
N GLY A 117 7.62 -8.39 -9.91
CA GLY A 117 6.40 -8.21 -10.71
C GLY A 117 5.93 -6.76 -10.90
N THR A 118 6.47 -5.78 -10.17
CA THR A 118 6.12 -4.36 -10.34
C THR A 118 6.96 -3.73 -11.44
N THR A 119 6.31 -2.95 -12.33
CA THR A 119 6.98 -2.21 -13.42
C THR A 119 6.61 -0.74 -13.51
N GLN A 120 5.62 -0.31 -12.73
CA GLN A 120 5.25 1.11 -12.58
C GLN A 120 5.71 1.60 -11.22
N CYS A 121 6.34 2.77 -11.15
CA CYS A 121 6.86 3.27 -9.88
C CYS A 121 5.71 3.51 -8.89
N ALA A 122 5.87 3.05 -7.66
CA ALA A 122 4.90 3.24 -6.59
C ALA A 122 5.60 3.76 -5.34
N VAL A 123 4.86 4.55 -4.55
CA VAL A 123 5.36 5.17 -3.33
C VAL A 123 4.43 4.85 -2.17
N CYS A 124 4.97 4.48 -1.00
CA CYS A 124 4.26 4.51 0.27
C CYS A 124 4.89 5.59 1.13
N TYR A 125 4.10 6.62 1.44
CA TYR A 125 4.57 7.82 2.10
C TYR A 125 3.81 8.08 3.40
N ASP A 126 4.53 8.07 4.51
CA ASP A 126 4.07 8.49 5.82
C ASP A 126 4.43 9.95 6.04
N PHE A 127 3.41 10.76 6.34
CA PHE A 127 3.61 12.13 6.80
C PHE A 127 3.94 12.20 8.29
N THR A 128 4.50 13.33 8.74
CA THR A 128 4.94 13.47 10.13
C THR A 128 3.78 13.69 11.11
N GLN A 129 2.62 14.10 10.59
CA GLN A 129 1.37 14.26 11.33
C GLN A 129 0.19 13.67 10.57
N SER A 130 -0.91 13.42 11.27
CA SER A 130 -2.18 13.06 10.64
C SER A 130 -2.91 14.32 10.14
N PHE A 131 -3.59 14.20 9.00
CA PHE A 131 -4.42 15.23 8.41
C PHE A 131 -5.90 14.93 8.63
N PRO A 132 -6.72 15.95 8.90
CA PRO A 132 -8.17 15.77 8.96
C PRO A 132 -8.73 15.46 7.57
N ALA A 133 -9.97 14.95 7.56
CA ALA A 133 -10.80 14.90 6.36
C ALA A 133 -10.78 16.23 5.60
N ASP A 134 -10.95 16.14 4.29
CA ASP A 134 -10.95 17.25 3.34
C ASP A 134 -9.59 17.96 3.15
N THR A 135 -8.51 17.43 3.73
CA THR A 135 -7.15 17.88 3.39
C THR A 135 -6.75 17.39 2.00
N GLU A 136 -6.30 18.30 1.15
CA GLU A 136 -5.82 17.98 -0.20
C GLU A 136 -4.42 17.34 -0.15
N PHE A 137 -4.30 16.21 -0.83
CA PHE A 137 -3.03 15.56 -1.18
C PHE A 137 -2.68 15.90 -2.62
N THR A 138 -1.42 16.22 -2.90
CA THR A 138 -0.93 16.46 -4.27
C THR A 138 0.45 15.85 -4.49
N VAL A 139 0.71 15.46 -5.74
CA VAL A 139 2.07 15.15 -6.22
C VAL A 139 2.35 15.95 -7.47
N THR A 140 3.47 16.66 -7.49
CA THR A 140 3.92 17.45 -8.64
C THR A 140 5.27 16.99 -9.17
N ASP A 141 5.49 17.16 -10.48
CA ASP A 141 6.80 16.96 -11.10
C ASP A 141 7.73 18.17 -10.89
N SER A 142 8.97 18.07 -11.38
CA SER A 142 9.97 19.14 -11.29
C SER A 142 9.60 20.42 -12.05
N ASP A 143 8.69 20.34 -13.02
CA ASP A 143 8.19 21.48 -13.78
C ASP A 143 6.99 22.16 -13.09
N GLY A 144 6.50 21.57 -11.99
CA GLY A 144 5.36 22.05 -11.21
C GLY A 144 4.01 21.59 -11.75
N ASN A 145 3.96 20.61 -12.66
CA ASN A 145 2.70 20.03 -13.11
C ASN A 145 2.14 19.10 -12.03
N VAL A 146 0.85 19.22 -11.73
CA VAL A 146 0.16 18.31 -10.82
C VAL A 146 -0.13 17.00 -11.55
N LEU A 147 0.44 15.90 -11.05
CA LEU A 147 0.23 14.55 -11.59
C LEU A 147 -0.88 13.81 -10.84
N LEU A 148 -0.91 13.96 -9.51
CA LEU A 148 -1.91 13.36 -8.63
C LEU A 148 -2.53 14.43 -7.74
N THR A 149 -3.84 14.32 -7.52
CA THR A 149 -4.58 15.09 -6.52
C THR A 149 -5.70 14.23 -5.93
N PHE A 150 -5.91 14.33 -4.63
CA PHE A 150 -6.98 13.64 -3.93
C PHE A 150 -7.39 14.36 -2.64
N THR A 151 -8.64 14.18 -2.25
CA THR A 151 -9.19 14.71 -0.99
C THR A 151 -9.87 13.57 -0.25
N ASN A 152 -9.22 13.05 0.78
CA ASN A 152 -9.80 11.98 1.61
C ASN A 152 -10.91 12.55 2.51
N GLN A 153 -12.02 11.83 2.64
CA GLN A 153 -13.17 12.20 3.48
C GLN A 153 -13.00 11.76 4.95
N LYS A 154 -11.84 11.22 5.31
CA LYS A 154 -11.49 10.67 6.63
C LYS A 154 -10.15 11.21 7.08
N THR A 155 -9.83 11.03 8.35
CA THR A 155 -8.49 11.32 8.88
C THR A 155 -7.48 10.32 8.30
N TRP A 156 -6.29 10.79 7.92
CA TRP A 156 -5.26 9.94 7.32
C TRP A 156 -3.86 10.46 7.64
N GLN A 157 -2.84 9.63 7.45
CA GLN A 157 -1.44 10.00 7.65
C GLN A 157 -0.52 9.33 6.63
N GLY A 158 -0.80 8.08 6.25
CA GLY A 158 -0.07 7.36 5.22
C GLY A 158 -0.80 7.44 3.89
N VAL A 159 -0.04 7.43 2.80
CA VAL A 159 -0.58 7.34 1.44
C VAL A 159 0.28 6.46 0.54
N ILE A 160 -0.35 5.49 -0.12
CA ILE A 160 0.22 4.69 -1.19
C ILE A 160 -0.26 5.27 -2.51
N PHE A 161 0.66 5.60 -3.41
CA PHE A 161 0.30 6.20 -4.68
C PHE A 161 1.22 5.80 -5.82
N SER A 162 0.65 5.79 -7.03
CA SER A 162 1.34 5.48 -8.28
C SER A 162 0.55 6.04 -9.45
N CYS A 163 1.24 6.48 -10.51
CA CYS A 163 0.63 6.79 -11.80
C CYS A 163 1.57 6.49 -12.97
N PRO A 164 1.05 6.39 -14.21
CA PRO A 164 1.86 6.07 -15.39
C PRO A 164 2.92 7.14 -15.73
N GLU A 165 2.76 8.36 -15.23
CA GLU A 165 3.68 9.48 -15.44
C GLU A 165 4.93 9.41 -14.56
N PHE A 166 4.98 8.53 -13.56
CA PHE A 166 6.17 8.36 -12.74
C PHE A 166 7.29 7.65 -13.50
N VAL A 167 8.49 8.20 -13.39
CA VAL A 167 9.70 7.73 -14.05
C VAL A 167 10.76 7.47 -12.99
N GLN A 168 11.32 6.26 -12.98
CA GLN A 168 12.41 5.90 -12.08
C GLN A 168 13.62 6.80 -12.33
N GLY A 169 14.20 7.32 -11.25
CA GLY A 169 15.33 8.25 -11.23
C GLY A 169 14.94 9.73 -11.25
N GLU A 170 13.66 10.06 -11.45
CA GLU A 170 13.17 11.44 -11.39
C GLU A 170 12.68 11.81 -9.98
N SER A 171 12.58 13.11 -9.72
CA SER A 171 12.12 13.65 -8.44
C SER A 171 10.73 14.27 -8.54
N TYR A 172 9.97 14.12 -7.46
CA TYR A 172 8.59 14.60 -7.32
C TYR A 172 8.40 15.30 -5.99
N THR A 173 7.50 16.28 -5.92
CA THR A 173 7.12 16.92 -4.67
C THR A 173 5.80 16.34 -4.19
N VAL A 174 5.80 15.80 -2.97
CA VAL A 174 4.64 15.24 -2.28
C VAL A 174 4.17 16.26 -1.26
N SER A 175 2.90 16.63 -1.29
CA SER A 175 2.36 17.67 -0.39
C SER A 175 1.00 17.31 0.18
N ALA A 176 0.78 17.66 1.44
CA ALA A 176 -0.51 17.60 2.10
C ALA A 176 -0.59 18.66 3.22
N GLY A 177 -1.65 19.46 3.23
CA GLY A 177 -1.75 20.60 4.15
C GLY A 177 -0.55 21.54 4.03
N ASP A 178 0.17 21.75 5.13
CA ASP A 178 1.40 22.56 5.17
C ASP A 178 2.69 21.72 4.98
N GLU A 179 2.61 20.38 4.91
CA GLU A 179 3.77 19.52 4.68
C GLU A 179 4.04 19.38 3.19
N SER A 180 5.32 19.47 2.82
CA SER A 180 5.79 19.33 1.45
C SER A 180 7.22 18.83 1.43
N GLU A 181 7.47 17.72 0.75
CA GLU A 181 8.79 17.11 0.65
C GLU A 181 9.09 16.66 -0.78
N THR A 182 10.35 16.76 -1.19
CA THR A 182 10.82 16.23 -2.47
C THR A 182 11.34 14.81 -2.28
N ILE A 183 10.77 13.87 -3.02
CA ILE A 183 11.23 12.47 -3.09
C ILE A 183 11.89 12.20 -4.43
N THR A 184 12.79 11.23 -4.48
CA THR A 184 13.35 10.71 -5.74
C THR A 184 13.00 9.23 -5.84
N LEU A 185 12.51 8.81 -7.01
CA LEU A 185 12.11 7.42 -7.25
C LEU A 185 13.32 6.59 -7.69
N ASP A 186 14.28 6.35 -6.81
CA ASP A 186 15.54 5.65 -7.15
C ASP A 186 15.29 4.19 -7.60
N SER A 187 14.20 3.59 -7.15
CA SER A 187 13.72 2.26 -7.48
C SER A 187 12.22 2.29 -7.84
N VAL A 188 11.72 1.17 -8.35
CA VAL A 188 10.30 1.01 -8.69
C VAL A 188 9.39 1.08 -7.46
N ILE A 189 9.89 0.72 -6.27
CA ILE A 189 9.17 0.90 -5.00
C ILE A 189 9.96 1.86 -4.12
N THR A 190 9.36 3.00 -3.77
CA THR A 190 9.93 3.98 -2.83
C THR A 190 9.09 4.04 -1.56
N SER A 191 9.70 4.01 -0.38
CA SER A 191 8.95 4.14 0.87
C SER A 191 9.74 4.85 1.95
N ASN A 192 9.04 5.68 2.74
CA ASN A 192 9.51 6.15 4.05
C ASN A 192 8.63 5.59 5.19
N SER A 193 7.76 4.62 4.90
CA SER A 193 6.79 4.13 5.87
C SER A 193 7.48 3.52 7.08
N THR A 194 6.88 3.81 8.23
CA THR A 194 7.31 3.32 9.53
C THR A 194 6.34 2.29 10.12
N GLY A 195 5.22 2.04 9.43
CA GLY A 195 4.27 0.97 9.72
C GLY A 195 4.72 -0.38 9.14
N GLY A 196 4.16 -1.47 9.66
CA GLY A 196 4.41 -2.83 9.17
C GLY A 196 5.44 -3.64 9.97
N MET A 197 4.97 -4.71 10.65
CA MET A 197 5.80 -5.79 11.20
C MET A 197 5.99 -6.89 10.15
N GLY A 198 6.71 -6.58 9.06
CA GLY A 198 7.23 -7.62 8.15
C GLY A 198 6.94 -7.37 6.67
N GLY A 199 7.84 -6.68 5.99
CA GLY A 199 7.70 -6.52 4.54
C GLY A 199 8.80 -5.75 3.82
N PHE A 200 9.88 -5.33 4.49
CA PHE A 200 11.01 -4.68 3.79
C PHE A 200 12.21 -5.62 3.72
N GLY A 201 12.18 -6.50 2.71
CA GLY A 201 13.33 -7.24 2.23
C GLY A 201 14.15 -6.41 1.25
N GLY A 202 15.28 -5.86 1.71
CA GLY A 202 16.39 -5.31 0.89
C GLY A 202 16.30 -3.80 0.65
N GLY A 203 17.32 -2.98 0.89
CA GLY A 203 18.68 -3.16 1.39
C GLY A 203 19.38 -1.78 1.46
N MET A 204 20.45 -1.69 2.27
CA MET A 204 21.60 -0.74 2.26
C MET A 204 22.10 -0.62 3.72
N HIS A 205 23.37 -0.89 4.09
CA HIS A 205 24.62 -0.47 3.46
C HIS A 205 25.78 -1.42 3.80
N ASP A 206 26.63 -1.68 2.79
CA ASP A 206 28.01 -2.10 2.96
C ASP A 206 28.80 -1.06 3.78
N GLY A 207 29.20 -1.47 4.99
CA GLY A 207 30.11 -0.73 5.86
C GLY A 207 31.27 -1.64 6.30
N ASN A 208 32.31 -1.67 5.47
CA ASN A 208 33.63 -2.24 5.71
C ASN A 208 34.09 -2.21 7.19
N GLY A 209 34.36 -3.38 7.79
CA GLY A 209 34.91 -3.44 9.15
C GLY A 209 35.25 -4.81 9.72
N GLY A 210 36.27 -5.48 9.17
CA GLY A 210 37.21 -6.26 10.00
C GLY A 210 36.98 -7.77 10.12
N MET A 211 37.87 -8.52 9.47
CA MET A 211 38.21 -9.92 9.79
C MET A 211 38.53 -10.11 11.28
N GLY A 212 38.03 -11.17 11.90
CA GLY A 212 38.40 -11.48 13.28
C GLY A 212 37.89 -12.79 13.88
N GLY A 213 38.39 -13.93 13.40
CA GLY A 213 38.80 -15.04 14.27
C GLY A 213 37.75 -15.94 14.92
N TRP A 214 37.55 -17.11 14.32
CA TRP A 214 37.13 -18.32 15.03
C TRP A 214 38.13 -18.65 16.15
N ARG A 215 37.66 -18.79 17.40
CA ARG A 215 38.27 -19.70 18.38
C ARG A 215 37.22 -20.34 19.31
N ASP A 216 37.28 -21.66 19.25
CA ASP A 216 36.80 -22.70 20.15
C ASP A 216 37.21 -22.49 21.62
N GLY A 217 36.46 -23.09 22.55
CA GLY A 217 36.83 -23.15 23.97
C GLY A 217 35.68 -23.49 24.91
N GLY A 218 35.46 -24.77 25.16
CA GLY A 218 34.65 -25.25 26.29
C GLY A 218 35.30 -25.02 27.66
N PHE A 219 34.46 -25.00 28.68
CA PHE A 219 34.57 -25.69 29.98
C PHE A 219 33.17 -25.87 30.54
#